data_AF-A0A925JXC4-F1
#
_entry.id   AF-A0A925JXC4-F1
#
_cell.length_a   1.000
_cell.length_b   1.000
_cell.length_c   1.000
_cell.angle_alpha   90.00
_cell.angle_beta   90.00
_cell.angle_gamma   90.00
#
_symmetry.space_group_name_H-M   'P 1'
#
loop_
_entity.id
_entity.type
_entity.pdbx_description
1 polymer ?
#
loop_
_entity_poly.entity_id
_entity_poly.type
_entity_poly.pdbx_seq_one_letter_code
_entity_poly.pdbx_strand_id
1 'polypeptide(L)' 'MTYCQLTSGERYMLAALRKQGLNQSQIARSLGRHRSTISRELCDVV' A
#
# COMPACT_ATOMS: atom_id res chain seq x y z
N MET A 1 11.00 -11.79 13.11
CA MET A 1 10.10 -11.47 11.98
C MET A 1 9.89 -9.96 11.98
N THR A 2 10.68 -9.23 11.21
CA THR A 2 10.54 -7.78 11.06
C THR A 2 9.33 -7.52 10.17
N TYR A 3 8.19 -7.26 10.80
CA TYR A 3 7.01 -6.80 10.09
C TYR A 3 7.28 -5.38 9.58
N CYS A 4 7.78 -5.28 8.35
CA CYS A 4 8.01 -3.99 7.71
C CYS A 4 6.65 -3.41 7.32
N GLN A 5 6.04 -2.64 8.22
CA GLN A 5 4.97 -1.71 7.89
C GLN A 5 5.41 -0.81 6.75
N LEU A 6 4.47 -0.38 5.91
CA LEU A 6 4.79 0.60 4.88
C LEU A 6 5.39 1.83 5.55
N THR A 7 6.51 2.31 5.01
CA THR A 7 7.08 3.56 5.51
C THR A 7 6.07 4.70 5.31
N SER A 8 6.18 5.76 6.10
CA SER A 8 5.25 6.90 6.03
C SER A 8 5.16 7.49 4.60
N GLY A 9 6.26 7.48 3.85
CA GLY A 9 6.27 7.91 2.44
C GLY A 9 5.50 6.97 1.52
N GLU A 10 5.59 5.66 1.74
CA GLU A 10 4.82 4.69 0.96
C GLU A 10 3.33 4.72 1.31
N ARG A 11 2.95 4.99 2.57
CA ARG A 11 1.56 5.25 2.94
C ARG A 11 1.01 6.50 2.26
N TYR A 12 1.82 7.56 2.17
CA TYR A 12 1.45 8.76 1.43
C TYR A 12 1.24 8.48 -0.07
N MET A 13 2.17 7.74 -0.70
CA MET A 13 2.00 7.29 -2.08
C MET A 13 0.77 6.40 -2.24
N LEU A 14 0.54 5.46 -1.33
CA LEU A 14 -0.63 4.60 -1.34
C LEU A 14 -1.93 5.41 -1.29
N ALA A 15 -2.03 6.43 -0.43
CA ALA A 15 -3.18 7.32 -0.36
C ALA A 15 -3.36 8.16 -1.63
N ALA A 16 -2.26 8.67 -2.21
CA ALA A 16 -2.29 9.42 -3.46
C ALA A 16 -2.76 8.54 -4.65
N LEU A 17 -2.23 7.32 -4.75
CA LEU A 17 -2.60 6.36 -5.79
C LEU A 17 -4.05 5.86 -5.60
N ARG A 18 -4.51 5.70 -4.35
CA ARG A 18 -5.91 5.43 -4.04
C ARG A 18 -6.83 6.56 -4.50
N LYS A 19 -6.44 7.82 -4.29
CA LYS A 19 -7.15 9.00 -4.80
C LYS A 19 -7.21 9.05 -6.33
N GLN A 20 -6.20 8.51 -7.02
CA GLN A 20 -6.22 8.34 -8.48
C GLN A 20 -7.12 7.20 -8.95
N GLY A 21 -7.73 6.42 -8.03
CA GLY A 21 -8.60 5.29 -8.38
C GLY A 21 -7.85 4.01 -8.72
N LEU A 22 -6.56 3.90 -8.38
CA LEU A 22 -5.76 2.72 -8.66
C LEU A 22 -6.12 1.56 -7.73
N ASN A 23 -6.07 0.35 -8.28
CA ASN A 23 -6.38 -0.87 -7.56
C ASN A 23 -5.17 -1.30 -6.71
N GLN A 24 -5.41 -2.01 -5.61
CA GLN A 24 -4.34 -2.48 -4.70
C GLN A 24 -3.23 -3.27 -5.41
N SER A 25 -3.57 -4.01 -6.48
CA SER A 25 -2.61 -4.75 -7.31
C SER A 25 -1.70 -3.84 -8.12
N GLN A 26 -2.23 -2.72 -8.64
CA GLN A 26 -1.46 -1.72 -9.37
C GLN A 26 -0.57 -0.94 -8.41
N ILE A 27 -1.09 -0.57 -7.24
CA ILE A 27 -0.35 0.09 -6.16
C ILE A 27 0.80 -0.79 -5.69
N ALA A 28 0.56 -2.09 -5.47
CA ALA A 28 1.58 -3.07 -5.12
C ALA A 28 2.71 -3.12 -6.16
N ARG A 29 2.35 -3.12 -7.46
CA ARG A 29 3.32 -3.14 -8.55
C ARG A 29 4.09 -1.82 -8.66
N SER A 30 3.43 -0.69 -8.43
CA SER A 30 4.05 0.64 -8.42
C SER A 30 5.01 0.85 -7.25
N LEU A 31 4.70 0.31 -6.07
CA LEU A 31 5.54 0.37 -4.87
C LEU A 31 6.59 -0.75 -4.84
N GLY A 32 6.54 -1.71 -5.77
CA GLY A 32 7.40 -2.90 -5.74
C GLY A 32 7.18 -3.78 -4.51
N ARG A 33 5.98 -3.71 -3.90
CA ARG A 33 5.63 -4.43 -2.68
C ARG A 33 4.67 -5.57 -2.97
N HIS A 34 4.66 -6.54 -2.06
CA HIS A 34 3.74 -7.66 -2.20
C HIS A 34 2.30 -7.19 -1.95
N ARG A 35 1.35 -7.71 -2.74
CA ARG A 35 -0.08 -7.39 -2.63
C ARG A 35 -0.65 -7.61 -1.22
N SER A 36 -0.13 -8.59 -0.48
CA SER A 36 -0.57 -8.88 0.89
C SER A 36 -0.16 -7.81 1.90
N THR A 37 0.93 -7.08 1.65
CA THR A 37 1.35 -5.96 2.49
C THR A 37 0.40 -4.77 2.28
N ILE A 38 0.12 -4.44 1.02
CA ILE A 38 -0.85 -3.41 0.66
C ILE A 38 -2.25 -3.76 1.19
N SER A 39 -2.69 -5.01 1.04
CA SER A 39 -4.00 -5.45 1.49
C SER A 39 -4.16 -5.39 3.00
N ARG A 40 -3.10 -5.67 3.77
CA ARG A 40 -3.14 -5.57 5.24
C ARG A 40 -3.28 -4.12 5.69
N GLU A 41 -2.55 -3.21 5.06
CA GLU A 41 -2.63 -1.78 5.39
C GLU A 41 -3.93 -1.14 4.93
N LEU A 42 -4.49 -1.57 3.80
CA LEU A 42 -5.82 -1.17 3.39
C LEU A 42 -6.92 -1.70 4.31
N CYS A 43 -6.71 -2.84 4.97
CA CYS A 43 -7.64 -3.40 5.95
C CYS A 43 -7.50 -2.74 7.32
N ASP A 44 -6.30 -2.26 7.67
CA ASP A 44 -6.01 -1.53 8.92
C ASP A 44 -6.59 -0.11 8.91
N VAL A 45 -6.71 0.51 7.72
CA VAL A 45 -7.24 1.88 7.54
C VAL A 45 -8.78 1.90 7.35
N VAL A 46 -9.51 0.88 7.80
CA VAL A 46 -10.99 0.85 7.82
C VAL A 46 -11.53 1.00 9.22
#